data_AF-A0A3A9AJL6-F1
#
_entry.id   AF-A0A3A9AJL6-F1
#
_cell.length_a   1.000
_cell.length_b   1.000
_cell.length_c   1.000
_cell.angle_alpha   90.00
_cell.angle_beta   90.00
_cell.angle_gamma   90.00
#
_symmetry.space_group_name_H-M   'P 1'
#
loop_
_entity.id
_entity.type
_entity.pdbx_description
1 polymer ?
#
loop_
_entity_poly.entity_id
_entity_poly.type
_entity_poly.pdbx_seq_one_letter_code
_entity_poly.pdbx_strand_id
1 'polypeptide(L)'
;MLEMVKEAEKQLLNYPQRGLAWYLKRTVKIATGKKQEPPDKINWPNGLLAKSLIDYYMQNKNSEEAGIIIKCLRKYYDRWIKRGCKLYYLDDIYSGMALIDLHQITGEEKYKKAAETMAQYLFHHEMDGAGSFPYRPGQLNGYVFADGIGMVCPFLCKYGSTYGDMNAINLAIVQMQNFIEKGMDSKTGLPYHGYQFESGIKYGIIGWGRGVGWLMIGMAESLAYMEETMPDYDMIKQSYRRMVDKVEAYQLENGLYSWQLTAKEGPVDTSATAMILYAIARSLETKVLIGIHKSRMQRGKEALLHMVKEGKLYDCLAECQGFSMYPQIYGAYPWSLGPALSLFAMDIE
;
A
#
# COMPACT_ATOMS: atom_id res chain seq x y z
N MET A 1 -8.35 17.85 8.75
CA MET A 1 -6.96 17.31 8.77
C MET A 1 -6.52 16.84 10.15
N LEU A 2 -6.42 17.71 11.16
CA LEU A 2 -5.94 17.30 12.50
C LEU A 2 -6.72 16.13 13.13
N GLU A 3 -8.04 16.07 12.94
CA GLU A 3 -8.83 14.92 13.40
C GLU A 3 -8.43 13.59 12.74
N MET A 4 -8.08 13.64 11.44
CA MET A 4 -7.61 12.46 10.71
C MET A 4 -6.23 12.01 11.22
N VAL A 5 -5.34 12.95 11.53
CA VAL A 5 -4.04 12.65 12.15
C VAL A 5 -4.23 11.94 13.49
N LYS A 6 -5.09 12.48 14.37
CA LYS A 6 -5.41 11.87 15.67
C LYS A 6 -6.04 10.48 15.53
N GLU A 7 -6.94 10.30 14.58
CA GLU A 7 -7.53 8.98 14.33
C GLU A 7 -6.50 8.00 13.74
N ALA A 8 -5.60 8.45 12.86
CA ALA A 8 -4.52 7.63 12.33
C ALA A 8 -3.53 7.19 13.43
N GLU A 9 -3.13 8.08 14.33
CA GLU A 9 -2.32 7.74 15.51
C GLU A 9 -3.00 6.69 16.40
N LYS A 10 -4.30 6.91 16.67
CA LYS A 10 -5.11 5.98 17.46
C LYS A 10 -5.22 4.62 16.79
N GLN A 11 -5.49 4.57 15.48
CA GLN A 11 -5.61 3.31 14.75
C GLN A 11 -4.26 2.60 14.64
N LEU A 12 -3.16 3.31 14.37
CA LEU A 12 -1.81 2.72 14.29
C LEU A 12 -1.45 1.91 15.54
N LEU A 13 -1.82 2.42 16.73
CA LEU A 13 -1.47 1.77 17.99
C LEU A 13 -2.43 0.63 18.40
N ASN A 14 -3.64 0.61 17.84
CA ASN A 14 -4.76 -0.22 18.33
C ASN A 14 -5.41 -1.12 17.26
N TYR A 15 -5.08 -0.97 15.98
CA TYR A 15 -5.64 -1.75 14.88
C TYR A 15 -4.83 -3.05 14.63
N PRO A 16 -5.49 -4.19 14.34
CA PRO A 16 -6.93 -4.40 14.45
C PRO A 16 -7.37 -4.43 15.92
N GLN A 17 -8.53 -3.84 16.22
CA GLN A 17 -9.09 -3.91 17.57
C GLN A 17 -9.53 -5.34 17.86
N ARG A 18 -8.92 -5.96 18.87
CA ARG A 18 -9.24 -7.33 19.31
C ARG A 18 -9.86 -7.28 20.70
N GLY A 19 -11.17 -7.54 20.76
CA GLY A 19 -11.90 -7.64 22.03
C GLY A 19 -11.70 -8.98 22.74
N LEU A 20 -12.23 -9.07 23.97
CA LEU A 20 -12.14 -10.26 24.82
C LEU A 20 -12.67 -11.53 24.10
N ALA A 21 -13.76 -11.40 23.35
CA ALA A 21 -14.35 -12.50 22.59
C ALA A 21 -13.38 -13.09 21.56
N TRP A 22 -12.52 -12.28 20.93
CA TRP A 22 -11.50 -12.76 20.01
C TRP A 22 -10.46 -13.62 20.74
N TYR A 23 -9.98 -13.15 21.88
CA TYR A 23 -9.00 -13.87 22.69
C TYR A 23 -9.58 -15.20 23.21
N LEU A 24 -10.83 -15.20 23.70
CA LEU A 24 -11.53 -16.41 24.13
C LEU A 24 -11.65 -17.43 22.99
N LYS A 25 -12.14 -17.00 21.81
CA LYS A 25 -12.24 -17.87 20.63
C LYS A 25 -10.87 -18.44 20.23
N ARG A 26 -9.82 -17.62 20.29
CA ARG A 26 -8.46 -18.06 19.98
C ARG A 26 -7.95 -19.09 20.98
N THR A 27 -8.12 -18.88 22.28
CA THR A 27 -7.71 -19.81 23.32
C THR A 27 -8.41 -21.16 23.16
N VAL A 28 -9.72 -21.17 22.90
CA VAL A 28 -10.48 -22.39 22.62
C VAL A 28 -9.93 -23.13 21.38
N LYS A 29 -9.61 -22.40 20.30
CA LYS A 29 -9.00 -23.01 19.10
C LYS A 29 -7.63 -23.65 19.42
N ILE A 30 -6.79 -22.97 20.19
CA ILE A 30 -5.48 -23.51 20.60
C ILE A 30 -5.65 -24.76 21.48
N ALA A 31 -6.55 -24.69 22.47
CA ALA A 31 -6.83 -25.81 23.37
C ALA A 31 -7.42 -27.04 22.65
N THR A 32 -8.14 -26.82 21.54
CA THR A 32 -8.66 -27.89 20.67
C THR A 32 -7.67 -28.36 19.61
N GLY A 33 -6.38 -27.99 19.73
CA GLY A 33 -5.30 -28.43 18.84
C GLY A 33 -5.27 -27.73 17.48
N LYS A 34 -6.12 -26.73 17.23
CA LYS A 34 -6.10 -25.98 15.96
C LYS A 34 -4.92 -25.02 15.95
N LYS A 35 -4.05 -25.15 14.95
CA LYS A 35 -2.96 -24.20 14.70
C LYS A 35 -3.54 -22.79 14.51
N GLN A 36 -2.98 -21.81 15.20
CA GLN A 36 -3.41 -20.40 15.09
C GLN A 36 -2.21 -19.54 14.71
N GLU A 37 -2.37 -18.74 13.67
CA GLU A 37 -1.33 -17.80 13.22
C GLU A 37 -1.08 -16.74 14.30
N PRO A 38 0.19 -16.41 14.61
CA PRO A 38 0.51 -15.47 15.66
C PRO A 38 -0.11 -14.08 15.42
N PRO A 39 -0.38 -13.30 16.48
CA PRO A 39 -0.75 -11.91 16.33
C PRO A 39 0.29 -11.13 15.52
N ASP A 40 -0.08 -10.77 14.31
CA ASP A 40 0.70 -9.83 13.51
C ASP A 40 0.71 -8.44 14.17
N LYS A 41 1.89 -7.86 14.26
CA LYS A 41 2.20 -6.58 14.91
C LYS A 41 2.77 -5.54 13.96
N ILE A 42 2.95 -5.87 12.68
CA ILE A 42 3.56 -5.00 11.68
C ILE A 42 2.79 -5.03 10.32
N ASN A 43 1.50 -5.37 10.39
CA ASN A 43 0.58 -5.51 9.27
C ASN A 43 0.50 -4.31 8.31
N TRP A 44 0.09 -4.59 7.08
CA TRP A 44 -0.05 -3.62 6.00
C TRP A 44 -1.02 -2.45 6.28
N PRO A 45 -2.18 -2.60 6.97
CA PRO A 45 -3.04 -1.44 7.26
C PRO A 45 -2.35 -0.44 8.17
N ASN A 46 -1.61 -0.91 9.17
CA ASN A 46 -0.80 -0.05 10.03
C ASN A 46 0.38 0.56 9.25
N GLY A 47 0.94 -0.14 8.26
CA GLY A 47 1.93 0.41 7.34
C GLY A 47 1.42 1.64 6.58
N LEU A 48 0.18 1.59 6.07
CA LEU A 48 -0.47 2.75 5.43
C LEU A 48 -0.64 3.93 6.38
N LEU A 49 -1.07 3.67 7.62
CA LEU A 49 -1.20 4.71 8.64
C LEU A 49 0.17 5.30 9.05
N ALA A 50 1.18 4.46 9.22
CA ALA A 50 2.52 4.91 9.58
C ALA A 50 3.13 5.78 8.47
N LYS A 51 2.96 5.38 7.21
CA LYS A 51 3.39 6.16 6.05
C LYS A 51 2.68 7.51 5.97
N SER A 52 1.36 7.55 6.18
CA SER A 52 0.63 8.81 6.09
C SER A 52 0.92 9.78 7.23
N LEU A 53 1.22 9.27 8.43
CA LEU A 53 1.70 10.08 9.54
C LEU A 53 3.09 10.66 9.25
N ILE A 54 3.99 9.89 8.63
CA ILE A 54 5.28 10.41 8.15
C ILE A 54 5.07 11.48 7.07
N ASP A 55 4.20 11.25 6.09
CA ASP A 55 3.94 12.22 5.02
C ASP A 55 3.43 13.54 5.59
N TYR A 56 2.50 13.48 6.55
CA TYR A 56 2.02 14.66 7.25
C TYR A 56 3.14 15.34 8.05
N TYR A 57 3.95 14.57 8.80
CA TYR A 57 5.11 15.10 9.54
C TYR A 57 6.07 15.84 8.63
N MET A 58 6.40 15.29 7.46
CA MET A 58 7.37 15.88 6.54
C MET A 58 6.94 17.25 6.02
N GLN A 59 5.63 17.48 5.89
CA GLN A 59 5.04 18.75 5.48
C GLN A 59 4.80 19.72 6.64
N ASN A 60 4.86 19.24 7.90
CA ASN A 60 4.49 20.02 9.09
C ASN A 60 5.53 19.92 10.22
N LYS A 61 6.82 19.81 9.88
CA LYS A 61 7.91 19.50 10.84
C LYS A 61 7.98 20.40 12.08
N ASN A 62 7.51 21.64 11.98
CA ASN A 62 7.56 22.66 13.04
C ASN A 62 6.25 22.78 13.84
N SER A 63 5.26 21.90 13.63
CA SER A 63 3.98 21.94 14.33
C SER A 63 4.04 21.21 15.69
N GLU A 64 3.04 21.46 16.55
CA GLU A 64 2.92 20.75 17.84
C GLU A 64 2.71 19.24 17.62
N GLU A 65 1.98 18.87 16.57
CA GLU A 65 1.69 17.49 16.19
C GLU A 65 2.95 16.73 15.76
N ALA A 66 3.96 17.40 15.20
CA ALA A 66 5.16 16.75 14.69
C ALA A 66 5.85 15.88 15.76
N GLY A 67 5.96 16.39 16.99
CA GLY A 67 6.51 15.64 18.12
C GLY A 67 5.64 14.47 18.56
N ILE A 68 4.31 14.63 18.50
CA ILE A 68 3.32 13.60 18.85
C ILE A 68 3.39 12.44 17.85
N ILE A 69 3.45 12.76 16.55
CA ILE A 69 3.55 11.80 15.47
C ILE A 69 4.81 10.94 15.62
N ILE A 70 5.97 11.57 15.80
CA ILE A 70 7.22 10.83 15.99
C ILE A 70 7.15 9.95 17.23
N LYS A 71 6.60 10.44 18.35
CA LYS A 71 6.40 9.63 19.56
C LYS A 71 5.47 8.44 19.30
N CYS A 72 4.41 8.61 18.51
CA CYS A 72 3.48 7.57 18.12
C CYS A 72 4.18 6.47 17.28
N LEU A 73 4.90 6.87 16.23
CA LEU A 73 5.66 5.98 15.35
C LEU A 73 6.72 5.19 16.12
N ARG A 74 7.51 5.87 16.97
CA ARG A 74 8.49 5.22 17.86
C ARG A 74 7.82 4.17 18.74
N LYS A 75 6.69 4.50 19.38
CA LYS A 75 5.95 3.55 20.23
C LYS A 75 5.45 2.33 19.46
N TYR A 76 5.04 2.51 18.20
CA TYR A 76 4.63 1.41 17.32
C TYR A 76 5.82 0.51 16.95
N TYR A 77 6.86 1.06 16.33
CA TYR A 77 8.01 0.28 15.86
C TYR A 77 8.85 -0.31 16.99
N ASP A 78 9.09 0.42 18.08
CA ASP A 78 9.86 -0.10 19.22
C ASP A 78 9.20 -1.33 19.85
N ARG A 79 7.86 -1.42 19.80
CA ARG A 79 7.13 -2.60 20.28
C ARG A 79 7.42 -3.83 19.43
N TRP A 80 7.51 -3.67 18.11
CA TRP A 80 7.83 -4.75 17.18
C TRP A 80 9.31 -5.13 17.27
N ILE A 81 10.21 -4.14 17.30
CA ILE A 81 11.67 -4.33 17.43
C ILE A 81 12.01 -5.07 18.73
N LYS A 82 11.44 -4.69 19.88
CA LYS A 82 11.63 -5.37 21.18
C LYS A 82 11.22 -6.84 21.17
N ARG A 83 10.43 -7.28 20.18
CA ARG A 83 9.97 -8.67 20.01
C ARG A 83 10.74 -9.41 18.92
N GLY A 84 11.84 -8.85 18.44
CA GLY A 84 12.77 -9.49 17.51
C GLY A 84 12.37 -9.38 16.04
N CYS A 85 11.66 -8.32 15.64
CA CYS A 85 11.38 -7.98 14.23
C CYS A 85 10.76 -9.13 13.42
N LYS A 86 9.89 -9.94 14.02
CA LYS A 86 9.27 -11.09 13.32
C LYS A 86 8.34 -10.62 12.20
N LEU A 87 8.56 -11.16 11.01
CA LEU A 87 7.71 -11.01 9.83
C LEU A 87 7.03 -12.35 9.54
N TYR A 88 5.75 -12.30 9.18
CA TYR A 88 4.99 -13.51 8.86
C TYR A 88 4.46 -13.51 7.43
N TYR A 89 4.22 -12.32 6.89
CA TYR A 89 3.58 -12.19 5.59
C TYR A 89 4.27 -11.14 4.72
N LEU A 90 4.15 -11.32 3.40
CA LEU A 90 4.75 -10.43 2.39
C LEU A 90 4.24 -8.99 2.47
N ASP A 91 2.98 -8.82 2.87
CA ASP A 91 2.27 -7.55 2.98
C ASP A 91 2.74 -6.69 4.16
N ASP A 92 3.38 -7.28 5.17
CA ASP A 92 4.01 -6.58 6.30
C ASP A 92 5.08 -5.57 5.84
N ILE A 93 5.66 -5.83 4.67
CA ILE A 93 6.79 -5.07 4.10
C ILE A 93 6.45 -3.61 3.86
N TYR A 94 5.20 -3.27 3.56
CA TYR A 94 4.81 -1.88 3.33
C TYR A 94 5.04 -1.01 4.58
N SER A 95 4.98 -1.59 5.79
CA SER A 95 5.34 -0.90 7.03
C SER A 95 6.80 -0.43 7.06
N GLY A 96 7.68 -1.00 6.24
CA GLY A 96 9.06 -0.57 6.10
C GLY A 96 9.21 0.83 5.52
N MET A 97 8.22 1.33 4.76
CA MET A 97 8.26 2.66 4.14
C MET A 97 8.49 3.78 5.16
N ALA A 98 7.66 3.81 6.23
CA ALA A 98 7.77 4.78 7.31
C ALA A 98 8.91 4.47 8.28
N LEU A 99 9.33 3.20 8.38
CA LEU A 99 10.47 2.80 9.22
C LEU A 99 11.79 3.37 8.69
N ILE A 100 11.96 3.37 7.36
CA ILE A 100 13.12 4.00 6.70
C ILE A 100 13.12 5.51 6.97
N ASP A 101 11.98 6.19 6.85
CA ASP A 101 11.89 7.63 7.16
C ASP A 101 12.19 7.91 8.62
N LEU A 102 11.67 7.09 9.54
CA LEU A 102 11.93 7.24 10.97
C LEU A 102 13.43 7.12 11.27
N HIS A 103 14.14 6.24 10.58
CA HIS A 103 15.60 6.19 10.65
C HIS A 103 16.25 7.49 10.16
N GLN A 104 15.87 7.98 8.98
CA GLN A 104 16.42 9.24 8.43
C GLN A 104 16.15 10.45 9.34
N ILE A 105 15.00 10.47 10.03
CA ILE A 105 14.61 11.55 10.93
C ILE A 105 15.37 11.48 12.27
N THR A 106 15.53 10.30 12.86
CA THR A 106 16.09 10.19 14.22
C THR A 106 17.56 9.79 14.28
N GLY A 107 18.12 9.23 13.21
CA GLY A 107 19.46 8.64 13.18
C GLY A 107 19.62 7.38 14.03
N GLU A 108 18.53 6.79 14.56
CA GLU A 108 18.63 5.61 15.41
C GLU A 108 18.79 4.31 14.60
N GLU A 109 19.98 3.71 14.67
CA GLU A 109 20.37 2.49 13.94
C GLU A 109 19.44 1.28 14.13
N LYS A 110 18.69 1.21 15.23
CA LYS A 110 17.70 0.12 15.42
C LYS A 110 16.63 0.11 14.32
N TYR A 111 16.28 1.27 13.75
CA TYR A 111 15.29 1.36 12.68
C TYR A 111 15.87 0.89 11.35
N LYS A 112 17.13 1.24 11.05
CA LYS A 112 17.86 0.72 9.89
C LYS A 112 17.96 -0.81 9.94
N LYS A 113 18.41 -1.38 11.06
CA LYS A 113 18.51 -2.84 11.25
C LYS A 113 17.16 -3.55 11.09
N ALA A 114 16.09 -2.90 11.53
CA ALA A 114 14.75 -3.44 11.39
C ALA A 114 14.26 -3.38 9.93
N ALA A 115 14.58 -2.32 9.17
CA ALA A 115 14.34 -2.27 7.72
C ALA A 115 15.20 -3.30 6.96
N GLU A 116 16.45 -3.50 7.36
CA GLU A 116 17.31 -4.54 6.80
C GLU A 116 16.72 -5.95 7.03
N THR A 117 16.09 -6.20 8.19
CA THR A 117 15.38 -7.46 8.45
C THR A 117 14.25 -7.68 7.43
N MET A 118 13.53 -6.62 7.02
CA MET A 118 12.50 -6.68 5.98
C MET A 118 13.10 -6.93 4.60
N ALA A 119 14.21 -6.28 4.25
CA ALA A 119 14.91 -6.53 2.99
C ALA A 119 15.43 -7.98 2.90
N GLN A 120 16.05 -8.47 3.97
CA GLN A 120 16.52 -9.86 4.06
C GLN A 120 15.38 -10.87 3.95
N TYR A 121 14.20 -10.57 4.53
CA TYR A 121 13.02 -11.41 4.35
C TYR A 121 12.65 -11.55 2.86
N LEU A 122 12.69 -10.45 2.09
CA LEU A 122 12.40 -10.47 0.65
C LEU A 122 13.47 -11.19 -0.17
N PHE A 123 14.75 -11.02 0.17
CA PHE A 123 15.84 -11.71 -0.53
C PHE A 123 15.79 -13.24 -0.36
N HIS A 124 15.19 -13.72 0.72
CA HIS A 124 15.00 -15.15 0.98
C HIS A 124 13.57 -15.62 0.67
N HIS A 125 12.70 -14.75 0.15
CA HIS A 125 11.34 -15.12 -0.20
C HIS A 125 11.34 -16.02 -1.44
N GLU A 126 10.47 -17.02 -1.46
CA GLU A 126 10.35 -17.92 -2.61
C GLU A 126 9.96 -17.12 -3.87
N MET A 127 10.50 -17.53 -5.01
CA MET A 127 10.22 -16.92 -6.31
C MET A 127 9.89 -17.99 -7.34
N ASP A 128 9.07 -17.64 -8.33
CA ASP A 128 8.89 -18.47 -9.52
C ASP A 128 10.13 -18.44 -10.43
N GLY A 129 10.09 -19.20 -11.54
CA GLY A 129 11.19 -19.22 -12.51
C GLY A 129 11.45 -17.88 -13.22
N ALA A 130 10.53 -16.92 -13.14
CA ALA A 130 10.69 -15.56 -13.67
C ALA A 130 11.06 -14.53 -12.58
N GLY A 131 11.24 -14.97 -11.32
CA GLY A 131 11.57 -14.10 -10.20
C GLY A 131 10.37 -13.47 -9.48
N SER A 132 9.12 -13.79 -9.81
CA SER A 132 7.92 -13.25 -9.14
C SER A 132 7.67 -13.85 -7.76
N PHE A 133 7.26 -13.01 -6.82
CA PHE A 133 6.88 -13.43 -5.47
C PHE A 133 5.46 -14.02 -5.43
N PRO A 134 5.28 -15.27 -4.99
CA PRO A 134 3.98 -15.75 -4.57
C PRO A 134 3.55 -15.01 -3.30
N TYR A 135 2.29 -14.57 -3.27
CA TYR A 135 1.75 -13.73 -2.20
C TYR A 135 1.71 -14.45 -0.84
N ARG A 136 1.48 -15.77 -0.87
CA ARG A 136 1.48 -16.67 0.29
C ARG A 136 2.12 -18.01 -0.08
N PRO A 137 3.46 -18.14 -0.04
CA PRO A 137 4.17 -19.34 -0.50
C PRO A 137 3.68 -20.63 0.19
N GLY A 138 3.41 -20.57 1.50
CA GLY A 138 2.92 -21.71 2.27
C GLY A 138 1.54 -22.26 1.85
N GLN A 139 0.81 -21.59 0.96
CA GLN A 139 -0.42 -22.12 0.36
C GLN A 139 -0.17 -22.99 -0.87
N LEU A 140 1.06 -23.02 -1.40
CA LEU A 140 1.47 -23.84 -2.56
C LEU A 140 0.56 -23.68 -3.79
N ASN A 141 -0.03 -22.50 -3.96
CA ASN A 141 -0.93 -22.20 -5.08
C ASN A 141 -0.27 -21.38 -6.19
N GLY A 142 0.89 -20.77 -5.92
CA GLY A 142 1.64 -19.98 -6.89
C GLY A 142 0.97 -18.68 -7.34
N TYR A 143 0.09 -18.10 -6.51
CA TYR A 143 -0.60 -16.86 -6.88
C TYR A 143 0.24 -15.61 -6.61
N VAL A 144 0.31 -14.73 -7.61
CA VAL A 144 0.93 -13.40 -7.58
C VAL A 144 -0.18 -12.34 -7.64
N PHE A 145 -0.20 -11.42 -6.68
CA PHE A 145 -1.27 -10.42 -6.53
C PHE A 145 -0.80 -9.02 -6.95
N ALA A 146 -1.71 -8.20 -7.45
CA ALA A 146 -1.48 -6.77 -7.70
C ALA A 146 -1.07 -6.05 -6.40
N ASP A 147 -1.69 -6.41 -5.29
CA ASP A 147 -1.43 -5.90 -3.94
C ASP A 147 0.05 -6.06 -3.54
N GLY A 148 0.66 -7.20 -3.90
CA GLY A 148 2.06 -7.48 -3.62
C GLY A 148 3.01 -6.47 -4.27
N ILE A 149 2.69 -5.99 -5.48
CA ILE A 149 3.47 -4.95 -6.16
C ILE A 149 3.43 -3.65 -5.36
N GLY A 150 2.23 -3.25 -4.92
CA GLY A 150 2.01 -2.07 -4.09
C GLY A 150 2.70 -2.10 -2.73
N MET A 151 2.83 -3.29 -2.14
CA MET A 151 3.38 -3.46 -0.80
C MET A 151 4.91 -3.60 -0.79
N VAL A 152 5.48 -4.26 -1.80
CA VAL A 152 6.88 -4.69 -1.80
C VAL A 152 7.78 -3.75 -2.61
N CYS A 153 7.36 -3.37 -3.82
CA CYS A 153 8.23 -2.63 -4.73
C CYS A 153 8.62 -1.24 -4.20
N PRO A 154 7.69 -0.44 -3.64
CA PRO A 154 8.03 0.85 -3.03
C PRO A 154 9.09 0.71 -1.94
N PHE A 155 8.95 -0.30 -1.07
CA PHE A 155 9.90 -0.55 0.01
C PHE A 155 11.28 -0.90 -0.54
N LEU A 156 11.36 -1.82 -1.49
CA LEU A 156 12.62 -2.24 -2.09
C LEU A 156 13.34 -1.08 -2.79
N CYS A 157 12.64 -0.29 -3.59
CA CYS A 157 13.23 0.88 -4.25
C CYS A 157 13.69 1.93 -3.23
N LYS A 158 12.87 2.22 -2.21
CA LYS A 158 13.24 3.16 -1.15
C LYS A 158 14.44 2.67 -0.33
N TYR A 159 14.46 1.40 0.04
CA TYR A 159 15.57 0.78 0.77
C TYR A 159 16.87 0.85 -0.05
N GLY A 160 16.81 0.42 -1.31
CA GLY A 160 17.96 0.44 -2.21
C GLY A 160 18.49 1.84 -2.46
N SER A 161 17.61 2.81 -2.70
CA SER A 161 17.98 4.23 -2.87
C SER A 161 18.59 4.83 -1.60
N THR A 162 18.02 4.55 -0.43
CA THR A 162 18.46 5.13 0.86
C THR A 162 19.79 4.54 1.33
N TYR A 163 20.03 3.24 1.08
CA TYR A 163 21.18 2.51 1.63
C TYR A 163 22.17 2.01 0.58
N GLY A 164 21.98 2.34 -0.70
CA GLY A 164 22.89 1.97 -1.79
C GLY A 164 22.82 0.50 -2.20
N ASP A 165 21.65 -0.14 -2.11
CA ASP A 165 21.45 -1.55 -2.47
C ASP A 165 20.71 -1.70 -3.81
N MET A 166 21.49 -1.84 -4.89
CA MET A 166 20.95 -2.06 -6.23
C MET A 166 20.25 -3.40 -6.41
N ASN A 167 20.55 -4.42 -5.59
CA ASN A 167 19.85 -5.70 -5.68
C ASN A 167 18.39 -5.54 -5.25
N ALA A 168 18.13 -4.72 -4.23
CA ALA A 168 16.77 -4.38 -3.83
C ALA A 168 15.99 -3.70 -4.96
N ILE A 169 16.59 -2.69 -5.61
CA ILE A 169 15.96 -1.99 -6.75
C ILE A 169 15.69 -2.95 -7.91
N ASN A 170 16.67 -3.77 -8.29
CA ASN A 170 16.51 -4.75 -9.38
C ASN A 170 15.40 -5.78 -9.08
N LEU A 171 15.28 -6.21 -7.82
CA LEU A 171 14.22 -7.12 -7.40
C LEU A 171 12.83 -6.49 -7.54
N ALA A 172 12.69 -5.20 -7.21
CA ALA A 172 11.45 -4.45 -7.42
C ALA A 172 11.07 -4.31 -8.91
N ILE A 173 12.06 -4.06 -9.78
CA ILE A 173 11.87 -3.97 -11.23
C ILE A 173 11.30 -5.28 -11.77
N VAL A 174 11.88 -6.43 -11.38
CA VAL A 174 11.41 -7.75 -11.81
C VAL A 174 9.95 -7.98 -11.39
N GLN A 175 9.58 -7.64 -10.15
CA GLN A 175 8.19 -7.75 -9.70
C GLN A 175 7.23 -6.92 -10.57
N MET A 176 7.57 -5.65 -10.82
CA MET A 176 6.76 -4.75 -11.63
C MET A 176 6.64 -5.23 -13.07
N GLN A 177 7.75 -5.59 -13.72
CA GLN A 177 7.78 -6.09 -15.10
C GLN A 177 6.90 -7.32 -15.26
N ASN A 178 7.08 -8.32 -14.40
CA ASN A 178 6.33 -9.56 -14.47
C ASN A 178 4.82 -9.31 -14.27
N PHE A 179 4.43 -8.42 -13.36
CA PHE A 179 3.00 -8.11 -13.19
C PHE A 179 2.42 -7.33 -14.36
N ILE A 180 3.17 -6.39 -14.95
CA ILE A 180 2.73 -5.66 -16.16
C ILE A 180 2.49 -6.65 -17.32
N GLU A 181 3.38 -7.62 -17.49
CA GLU A 181 3.28 -8.61 -18.57
C GLU A 181 2.15 -9.63 -18.31
N LYS A 182 2.09 -10.19 -17.10
CA LYS A 182 1.27 -11.36 -16.79
C LYS A 182 -0.03 -11.04 -16.06
N GLY A 183 -0.10 -9.93 -15.33
CA GLY A 183 -1.25 -9.54 -14.49
C GLY A 183 -2.25 -8.60 -15.17
N MET A 184 -1.91 -8.02 -16.31
CA MET A 184 -2.74 -7.01 -16.99
C MET A 184 -3.71 -7.62 -18.00
N ASP A 185 -4.90 -7.01 -18.14
CA ASP A 185 -5.80 -7.25 -19.27
C ASP A 185 -5.46 -6.34 -20.45
N SER A 186 -5.18 -6.93 -21.61
CA SER A 186 -4.72 -6.20 -22.81
C SER A 186 -5.83 -5.38 -23.47
N LYS A 187 -7.10 -5.72 -23.24
CA LYS A 187 -8.24 -5.02 -23.85
C LYS A 187 -8.58 -3.73 -23.11
N THR A 188 -8.67 -3.80 -21.78
CA THR A 188 -9.04 -2.65 -20.93
C THR A 188 -7.83 -1.84 -20.50
N GLY A 189 -6.65 -2.46 -20.41
CA GLY A 189 -5.46 -1.87 -19.80
C GLY A 189 -5.55 -1.77 -18.27
N LEU A 190 -6.48 -2.51 -17.65
CA LEU A 190 -6.63 -2.63 -16.20
C LEU A 190 -6.06 -3.97 -15.71
N PRO A 191 -5.59 -4.06 -14.46
CA PRO A 191 -5.11 -5.31 -13.88
C PRO A 191 -6.27 -6.27 -13.56
N TYR A 192 -5.99 -7.56 -13.70
CA TYR A 192 -6.66 -8.60 -12.89
C TYR A 192 -6.22 -8.46 -11.43
N HIS A 193 -6.94 -9.09 -10.48
CA HIS A 193 -6.48 -9.12 -9.09
C HIS A 193 -5.11 -9.83 -8.98
N GLY A 194 -4.92 -10.89 -9.77
CA GLY A 194 -3.62 -11.56 -9.85
C GLY A 194 -3.61 -12.66 -10.90
N TYR A 195 -2.55 -13.45 -10.88
CA TYR A 195 -2.38 -14.61 -11.76
C TYR A 195 -1.67 -15.75 -11.03
N GLN A 196 -1.77 -16.96 -11.57
CA GLN A 196 -0.99 -18.12 -11.12
C GLN A 196 0.22 -18.29 -12.02
N PHE A 197 1.42 -18.34 -11.44
CA PHE A 197 2.66 -18.17 -12.23
C PHE A 197 3.03 -19.34 -13.14
N GLU A 198 2.60 -20.58 -12.84
CA GLU A 198 2.95 -21.77 -13.65
C GLU A 198 2.05 -21.89 -14.89
N SER A 199 0.77 -21.62 -14.72
CA SER A 199 -0.28 -21.73 -15.74
C SER A 199 -0.49 -20.44 -16.53
N GLY A 200 -0.06 -19.30 -15.98
CA GLY A 200 -0.34 -17.97 -16.53
C GLY A 200 -1.82 -17.55 -16.46
N ILE A 201 -2.68 -18.35 -15.81
CA ILE A 201 -4.11 -18.04 -15.69
C ILE A 201 -4.30 -16.84 -14.77
N LYS A 202 -5.07 -15.87 -15.24
CA LYS A 202 -5.39 -14.62 -14.54
C LYS A 202 -6.74 -14.76 -13.82
N TYR A 203 -6.82 -14.26 -12.60
CA TYR A 203 -7.98 -14.42 -11.72
C TYR A 203 -8.46 -13.09 -11.14
N GLY A 204 -9.72 -13.09 -10.74
CA GLY A 204 -10.39 -11.94 -10.15
C GLY A 204 -11.07 -11.05 -11.17
N ILE A 205 -11.80 -10.05 -10.67
CA ILE A 205 -12.46 -9.08 -11.54
C ILE A 205 -11.41 -8.12 -12.10
N ILE A 206 -11.54 -7.79 -13.38
CA ILE A 206 -10.69 -6.80 -14.03
C ILE A 206 -11.03 -5.43 -13.46
N GLY A 207 -10.02 -4.69 -13.00
CA GLY A 207 -10.21 -3.36 -12.46
C GLY A 207 -10.86 -3.33 -11.08
N TRP A 208 -10.59 -4.31 -10.21
CA TRP A 208 -10.91 -4.17 -8.79
C TRP A 208 -10.22 -2.93 -8.22
N GLY A 209 -11.00 -1.93 -7.80
CA GLY A 209 -10.52 -0.57 -7.53
C GLY A 209 -9.37 -0.50 -6.54
N ARG A 210 -9.42 -1.25 -5.43
CA ARG A 210 -8.31 -1.29 -4.47
C ARG A 210 -7.07 -2.01 -4.99
N GLY A 211 -7.24 -3.10 -5.75
CA GLY A 211 -6.12 -3.78 -6.41
C GLY A 211 -5.42 -2.88 -7.44
N VAL A 212 -6.20 -2.08 -8.19
CA VAL A 212 -5.67 -1.02 -9.08
C VAL A 212 -4.91 0.02 -8.26
N GLY A 213 -5.50 0.49 -7.16
CA GLY A 213 -4.86 1.45 -6.25
C GLY A 213 -3.50 0.95 -5.75
N TRP A 214 -3.39 -0.32 -5.34
CA TRP A 214 -2.12 -0.90 -4.93
C TRP A 214 -1.08 -0.92 -6.04
N LEU A 215 -1.47 -1.40 -7.22
CA LEU A 215 -0.55 -1.45 -8.35
C LEU A 215 -0.05 -0.05 -8.72
N MET A 216 -0.95 0.94 -8.74
CA MET A 216 -0.58 2.33 -9.00
C MET A 216 0.34 2.92 -7.94
N ILE A 217 0.09 2.67 -6.64
CA ILE A 217 1.01 3.05 -5.56
C ILE A 217 2.36 2.38 -5.75
N GLY A 218 2.36 1.09 -6.06
CA GLY A 218 3.56 0.29 -6.31
C GLY A 218 4.45 0.92 -7.36
N MET A 219 3.87 1.28 -8.51
CA MET A 219 4.62 1.90 -9.61
C MET A 219 5.01 3.35 -9.31
N ALA A 220 4.08 4.17 -8.79
CA ALA A 220 4.32 5.59 -8.53
C ALA A 220 5.42 5.82 -7.49
N GLU A 221 5.36 5.12 -6.36
CA GLU A 221 6.39 5.24 -5.32
C GLU A 221 7.71 4.60 -5.76
N SER A 222 7.70 3.48 -6.47
CA SER A 222 8.95 2.88 -6.96
C SER A 222 9.69 3.82 -7.91
N LEU A 223 8.98 4.41 -8.88
CA LEU A 223 9.54 5.41 -9.80
C LEU A 223 10.06 6.65 -9.07
N ALA A 224 9.50 6.98 -7.90
CA ALA A 224 9.95 8.13 -7.11
C ALA A 224 11.33 7.93 -6.45
N TYR A 225 11.79 6.68 -6.30
CA TYR A 225 13.08 6.33 -5.69
C TYR A 225 14.09 5.72 -6.68
N MET A 226 13.65 5.38 -7.89
CA MET A 226 14.54 4.92 -8.96
C MET A 226 15.25 6.09 -9.63
N GLU A 227 16.48 5.86 -10.09
CA GLU A 227 17.19 6.84 -10.91
C GLU A 227 16.64 6.87 -12.34
N GLU A 228 16.41 8.06 -12.90
CA GLU A 228 15.86 8.23 -14.26
C GLU A 228 16.78 7.69 -15.36
N THR A 229 18.07 7.55 -15.07
CA THR A 229 19.10 7.02 -15.99
C THR A 229 19.06 5.50 -16.13
N MET A 230 18.30 4.80 -15.28
CA MET A 230 18.21 3.35 -15.32
C MET A 230 17.47 2.87 -16.60
N PRO A 231 17.93 1.80 -17.26
CA PRO A 231 17.31 1.29 -18.48
C PRO A 231 15.81 0.97 -18.33
N ASP A 232 15.41 0.41 -17.19
CA ASP A 232 14.03 -0.03 -16.95
C ASP A 232 13.07 1.10 -16.54
N TYR A 233 13.62 2.27 -16.15
CA TYR A 233 12.83 3.40 -15.65
C TYR A 233 11.77 3.83 -16.67
N ASP A 234 12.17 4.02 -17.93
CA ASP A 234 11.28 4.51 -18.97
C ASP A 234 10.18 3.50 -19.32
N MET A 235 10.50 2.20 -19.36
CA MET A 235 9.50 1.16 -19.60
C MET A 235 8.45 1.11 -18.48
N ILE A 236 8.85 1.23 -17.21
CA ILE A 236 7.93 1.25 -16.06
C ILE A 236 7.09 2.52 -16.11
N LYS A 237 7.73 3.69 -16.31
CA LYS A 237 7.06 4.99 -16.41
C LYS A 237 6.02 5.03 -17.51
N GLN A 238 6.34 4.52 -18.71
CA GLN A 238 5.37 4.49 -19.81
C GLN A 238 4.20 3.54 -19.53
N SER A 239 4.47 2.37 -18.94
CA SER A 239 3.41 1.42 -18.55
C SER A 239 2.49 2.01 -17.48
N TYR A 240 3.06 2.69 -16.48
CA TYR A 240 2.31 3.41 -15.47
C TYR A 240 1.44 4.51 -16.08
N ARG A 241 1.99 5.36 -16.95
CA ARG A 241 1.25 6.43 -17.64
C ARG A 241 0.05 5.91 -18.41
N ARG A 242 0.24 4.85 -19.20
CA ARG A 242 -0.86 4.19 -19.93
C ARG A 242 -1.95 3.69 -18.98
N MET A 243 -1.56 3.13 -17.83
CA MET A 243 -2.52 2.68 -16.82
C MET A 243 -3.28 3.86 -16.21
N VAL A 244 -2.60 4.97 -15.88
CA VAL A 244 -3.25 6.20 -15.37
C VAL A 244 -4.31 6.70 -16.36
N ASP A 245 -3.97 6.78 -17.65
CA ASP A 245 -4.91 7.22 -18.69
C ASP A 245 -6.17 6.34 -18.75
N LYS A 246 -6.00 5.01 -18.61
CA LYS A 246 -7.13 4.07 -18.56
C LYS A 246 -7.95 4.23 -17.29
N VAL A 247 -7.31 4.34 -16.13
CA VAL A 247 -7.97 4.47 -14.84
C VAL A 247 -8.79 5.75 -14.78
N GLU A 248 -8.23 6.89 -15.20
CA GLU A 248 -8.93 8.18 -15.13
C GLU A 248 -10.21 8.24 -15.98
N ALA A 249 -10.32 7.42 -17.04
CA ALA A 249 -11.55 7.31 -17.83
C ALA A 249 -12.73 6.70 -17.02
N TYR A 250 -12.44 6.07 -15.89
CA TYR A 250 -13.41 5.49 -14.98
C TYR A 250 -13.76 6.38 -13.78
N GLN A 251 -13.15 7.56 -13.63
CA GLN A 251 -13.56 8.50 -12.59
C GLN A 251 -15.03 8.90 -12.78
N LEU A 252 -15.82 8.81 -11.71
CA LEU A 252 -17.23 9.16 -11.72
C LEU A 252 -17.40 10.70 -11.74
N GLU A 253 -18.61 11.16 -12.08
CA GLU A 253 -18.93 12.60 -12.10
C GLU A 253 -18.76 13.26 -10.73
N ASN A 254 -19.01 12.51 -9.65
CA ASN A 254 -18.78 12.97 -8.29
C ASN A 254 -17.29 12.96 -7.86
N GLY A 255 -16.36 12.63 -8.77
CA GLY A 255 -14.91 12.62 -8.52
C GLY A 255 -14.37 11.33 -7.88
N LEU A 256 -15.22 10.41 -7.44
CA LEU A 256 -14.83 9.15 -6.80
C LEU A 256 -14.68 8.00 -7.83
N TYR A 257 -14.20 6.85 -7.37
CA TYR A 257 -14.17 5.60 -8.14
C TYR A 257 -15.06 4.53 -7.47
N SER A 258 -15.70 3.72 -8.30
CA SER A 258 -16.43 2.52 -7.87
C SER A 258 -15.49 1.41 -7.40
N TRP A 259 -16.00 0.51 -6.57
CA TRP A 259 -15.24 -0.65 -6.05
C TRP A 259 -14.66 -1.56 -7.15
N GLN A 260 -15.33 -1.63 -8.30
CA GLN A 260 -14.82 -2.13 -9.57
C GLN A 260 -14.91 -1.00 -10.57
N LEU A 261 -13.78 -0.57 -11.16
CA LEU A 261 -13.71 0.66 -11.95
C LEU A 261 -14.70 0.70 -13.13
N THR A 262 -14.93 -0.45 -13.76
CA THR A 262 -15.86 -0.55 -14.88
C THR A 262 -17.33 -0.55 -14.46
N ALA A 263 -17.64 -0.86 -13.19
CA ALA A 263 -19.00 -0.90 -12.66
C ALA A 263 -19.41 0.48 -12.12
N LYS A 264 -19.60 1.45 -13.02
CA LYS A 264 -19.85 2.86 -12.67
C LYS A 264 -21.16 3.10 -11.89
N GLU A 265 -22.13 2.20 -12.00
CA GLU A 265 -23.37 2.20 -11.23
C GLU A 265 -23.24 1.50 -9.86
N GLY A 266 -22.09 0.87 -9.60
CA GLY A 266 -21.79 0.20 -8.35
C GLY A 266 -21.41 1.17 -7.23
N PRO A 267 -21.35 0.69 -5.98
CA PRO A 267 -20.93 1.49 -4.84
C PRO A 267 -19.52 2.06 -5.04
N VAL A 268 -19.33 3.29 -4.54
CA VAL A 268 -18.00 3.90 -4.45
C VAL A 268 -17.15 3.15 -3.43
N ASP A 269 -15.84 3.14 -3.66
CA ASP A 269 -14.86 2.67 -2.69
C ASP A 269 -13.85 3.79 -2.42
N THR A 270 -13.94 4.38 -1.23
CA THR A 270 -13.03 5.47 -0.85
C THR A 270 -11.59 5.00 -0.71
N SER A 271 -11.33 3.71 -0.46
CA SER A 271 -9.95 3.19 -0.47
C SER A 271 -9.36 3.16 -1.88
N ALA A 272 -10.11 2.62 -2.86
CA ALA A 272 -9.72 2.68 -4.26
C ALA A 272 -9.43 4.12 -4.70
N THR A 273 -10.37 5.02 -4.39
CA THR A 273 -10.24 6.44 -4.74
C THR A 273 -9.01 7.07 -4.10
N ALA A 274 -8.84 6.93 -2.78
CA ALA A 274 -7.72 7.53 -2.06
C ALA A 274 -6.36 7.02 -2.57
N MET A 275 -6.24 5.72 -2.85
CA MET A 275 -5.00 5.12 -3.33
C MET A 275 -4.66 5.53 -4.77
N ILE A 276 -5.64 5.52 -5.67
CA ILE A 276 -5.46 5.97 -7.06
C ILE A 276 -5.03 7.43 -7.10
N LEU A 277 -5.73 8.28 -6.35
CA LEU A 277 -5.44 9.72 -6.33
C LEU A 277 -4.11 10.02 -5.65
N TYR A 278 -3.75 9.30 -4.58
CA TYR A 278 -2.44 9.40 -3.95
C TYR A 278 -1.32 9.04 -4.94
N ALA A 279 -1.46 7.96 -5.71
CA ALA A 279 -0.47 7.58 -6.71
C ALA A 279 -0.32 8.64 -7.81
N ILE A 280 -1.43 9.21 -8.29
CA ILE A 280 -1.41 10.31 -9.27
C ILE A 280 -0.73 11.54 -8.68
N ALA A 281 -1.08 11.92 -7.45
CA ALA A 281 -0.50 13.04 -6.72
C ALA A 281 1.03 12.87 -6.57
N ARG A 282 1.49 11.70 -6.11
CA ARG A 282 2.91 11.36 -5.99
C ARG A 282 3.66 11.44 -7.32
N SER A 283 2.99 11.04 -8.40
CA SER A 283 3.57 11.08 -9.74
C SER A 283 3.59 12.48 -10.36
N LEU A 284 2.70 13.38 -9.96
CA LEU A 284 2.77 14.80 -10.31
C LEU A 284 3.93 15.48 -9.58
N GLU A 285 4.08 15.23 -8.28
CA GLU A 285 5.18 15.76 -7.46
C GLU A 285 6.56 15.35 -8.03
N THR A 286 6.70 14.10 -8.46
CA THR A 286 7.93 13.57 -9.06
C THR A 286 8.05 13.79 -10.57
N LYS A 287 7.13 14.53 -11.19
CA LYS A 287 7.09 14.82 -12.64
C LYS A 287 7.05 13.57 -13.54
N VAL A 288 6.71 12.41 -12.97
CA VAL A 288 6.36 11.19 -13.70
C VAL A 288 5.09 11.44 -14.52
N LEU A 289 4.12 12.18 -13.98
CA LEU A 289 2.94 12.70 -14.66
C LEU A 289 3.06 14.21 -14.90
N ILE A 290 2.36 14.71 -15.90
CA ILE A 290 2.28 16.15 -16.24
C ILE A 290 0.94 16.75 -15.79
N GLY A 291 0.84 18.07 -15.81
CA GLY A 291 -0.29 18.82 -15.23
C GLY A 291 -1.69 18.49 -15.75
N ILE A 292 -1.84 17.77 -16.88
CA ILE A 292 -3.16 17.38 -17.41
C ILE A 292 -3.96 16.50 -16.43
N HIS A 293 -3.29 15.70 -15.59
CA HIS A 293 -3.92 14.83 -14.60
C HIS A 293 -4.32 15.57 -13.32
N LYS A 294 -3.83 16.79 -13.12
CA LYS A 294 -4.00 17.55 -11.88
C LYS A 294 -5.46 17.87 -11.58
N SER A 295 -6.21 18.33 -12.59
CA SER A 295 -7.62 18.71 -12.40
C SER A 295 -8.49 17.53 -11.99
N ARG A 296 -8.28 16.35 -12.58
CA ARG A 296 -8.98 15.12 -12.22
C ARG A 296 -8.65 14.66 -10.80
N MET A 297 -7.36 14.75 -10.44
CA MET A 297 -6.92 14.44 -9.09
C MET A 297 -7.53 15.38 -8.04
N GLN A 298 -7.55 16.69 -8.31
CA GLN A 298 -8.12 17.69 -7.41
C GLN A 298 -9.62 17.48 -7.16
N ARG A 299 -10.41 17.23 -8.21
CA ARG A 299 -11.85 16.92 -8.05
C ARG A 299 -12.09 15.72 -7.13
N GLY A 300 -11.29 14.67 -7.29
CA GLY A 300 -11.40 13.49 -6.44
C GLY A 300 -10.92 13.74 -5.01
N LYS A 301 -9.87 14.56 -4.84
CA LYS A 301 -9.37 14.99 -3.52
C LYS A 301 -10.44 15.77 -2.76
N GLU A 302 -11.11 16.71 -3.43
CA GLU A 302 -12.26 17.46 -2.88
C GLU A 302 -13.42 16.54 -2.51
N ALA A 303 -13.79 15.62 -3.41
CA ALA A 303 -14.83 14.64 -3.14
C ALA A 303 -14.52 13.78 -1.90
N LEU A 304 -13.28 13.30 -1.74
CA LEU A 304 -12.87 12.56 -0.54
C LEU A 304 -12.93 13.41 0.73
N LEU A 305 -12.58 14.70 0.67
CA LEU A 305 -12.67 15.59 1.84
C LEU A 305 -14.11 15.67 2.36
N HIS A 306 -15.11 15.69 1.47
CA HIS A 306 -16.53 15.67 1.86
C HIS A 306 -17.00 14.36 2.49
N MET A 307 -16.23 13.27 2.32
CA MET A 307 -16.52 11.96 2.94
C MET A 307 -15.93 11.81 4.34
N VAL A 308 -15.11 12.77 4.80
CA VAL A 308 -14.49 12.74 6.12
C VAL A 308 -15.52 13.07 7.20
N LYS A 309 -15.68 12.18 8.18
CA LYS A 309 -16.51 12.39 9.38
C LYS A 309 -15.75 11.91 10.60
N GLU A 310 -15.56 12.79 11.59
CA GLU A 310 -14.84 12.50 12.84
C GLU A 310 -13.43 11.91 12.60
N GLY A 311 -12.68 12.51 11.66
CA GLY A 311 -11.35 12.03 11.27
C GLY A 311 -11.30 10.70 10.52
N LYS A 312 -12.45 10.09 10.18
CA LYS A 312 -12.55 8.83 9.44
C LYS A 312 -13.10 9.04 8.03
N LEU A 313 -12.74 8.14 7.12
CA LEU A 313 -13.23 8.14 5.75
C LEU A 313 -14.15 6.93 5.53
N TYR A 314 -15.45 7.19 5.28
CA TYR A 314 -16.49 6.18 5.12
C TYR A 314 -16.60 5.68 3.67
N ASP A 315 -17.53 4.77 3.39
CA ASP A 315 -17.71 4.11 2.09
C ASP A 315 -16.45 3.44 1.56
N CYS A 316 -15.63 2.96 2.49
CA CYS A 316 -14.47 2.14 2.20
C CYS A 316 -14.88 0.67 2.17
N LEU A 317 -14.56 -0.03 1.09
CA LEU A 317 -14.80 -1.47 0.97
C LEU A 317 -13.96 -2.24 2.00
N ALA A 318 -14.59 -3.19 2.70
CA ALA A 318 -13.95 -4.06 3.68
C ALA A 318 -12.77 -4.86 3.10
N GLU A 319 -11.89 -5.37 3.98
CA GLU A 319 -10.72 -6.15 3.59
C GLU A 319 -11.11 -7.35 2.72
N CYS A 320 -10.28 -7.65 1.73
CA CYS A 320 -10.48 -8.82 0.88
C CYS A 320 -10.34 -10.09 1.71
N GLN A 321 -11.31 -11.00 1.64
CA GLN A 321 -11.32 -12.21 2.50
C GLN A 321 -10.33 -13.28 2.02
N GLY A 322 -9.68 -13.05 0.88
CA GLY A 322 -8.71 -13.93 0.23
C GLY A 322 -8.74 -13.73 -1.27
N PHE A 323 -7.95 -14.50 -2.02
CA PHE A 323 -7.78 -14.28 -3.45
C PHE A 323 -9.13 -14.29 -4.19
N SER A 324 -9.43 -13.20 -4.89
CA SER A 324 -10.68 -13.01 -5.61
C SER A 324 -11.98 -13.04 -4.79
N MET A 325 -11.92 -12.73 -3.48
CA MET A 325 -13.11 -12.67 -2.61
C MET A 325 -13.37 -11.24 -2.10
N TYR A 326 -14.31 -10.55 -2.75
CA TYR A 326 -14.59 -9.13 -2.53
C TYR A 326 -15.87 -8.92 -1.71
N PRO A 327 -15.81 -8.89 -0.36
CA PRO A 327 -17.02 -8.72 0.45
C PRO A 327 -17.61 -7.33 0.21
N GLN A 328 -18.89 -7.24 -0.17
CA GLN A 328 -19.60 -5.97 -0.38
C GLN A 328 -20.06 -5.36 0.96
N ILE A 329 -19.10 -5.12 1.85
CA ILE A 329 -19.31 -4.49 3.16
C ILE A 329 -18.54 -3.19 3.16
N TYR A 330 -19.22 -2.08 3.45
CA TYR A 330 -18.64 -0.74 3.39
C TYR A 330 -18.64 -0.10 4.79
N GLY A 331 -17.57 0.62 5.10
CA GLY A 331 -17.39 1.24 6.40
C GLY A 331 -16.24 2.24 6.41
N ALA A 332 -15.65 2.44 7.58
CA ALA A 332 -14.44 3.25 7.74
C ALA A 332 -13.28 2.35 8.19
N TYR A 333 -12.24 2.30 7.37
CA TYR A 333 -11.10 1.40 7.57
C TYR A 333 -9.75 2.11 7.37
N PRO A 334 -8.66 1.63 8.00
CA PRO A 334 -7.33 2.24 7.89
C PRO A 334 -6.84 2.44 6.46
N TRP A 335 -7.19 1.52 5.55
CA TRP A 335 -6.74 1.54 4.16
C TRP A 335 -7.45 2.56 3.26
N SER A 336 -8.44 3.27 3.79
CA SER A 336 -8.95 4.50 3.17
C SER A 336 -8.34 5.73 3.84
N LEU A 337 -8.27 5.72 5.18
CA LEU A 337 -7.70 6.82 5.97
C LEU A 337 -6.22 7.12 5.64
N GLY A 338 -5.37 6.10 5.56
CA GLY A 338 -3.93 6.26 5.33
C GLY A 338 -3.63 6.99 4.02
N PRO A 339 -3.97 6.40 2.85
CA PRO A 339 -3.74 7.03 1.55
C PRO A 339 -4.38 8.42 1.41
N ALA A 340 -5.59 8.61 1.96
CA ALA A 340 -6.26 9.91 1.93
C ALA A 340 -5.50 10.97 2.74
N LEU A 341 -5.00 10.61 3.94
CA LEU A 341 -4.20 11.52 4.75
C LEU A 341 -2.90 11.92 4.04
N SER A 342 -2.21 10.96 3.40
CA SER A 342 -1.04 11.27 2.55
C SER A 342 -1.40 12.22 1.42
N LEU A 343 -2.45 11.89 0.64
CA LEU A 343 -2.95 12.75 -0.46
C LEU A 343 -3.28 14.17 0.00
N PHE A 344 -3.90 14.31 1.18
CA PHE A 344 -4.27 15.61 1.71
C PHE A 344 -3.09 16.41 2.26
N ALA A 345 -2.06 15.73 2.77
CA ALA A 345 -0.83 16.37 3.22
C ALA A 345 0.01 16.92 2.05
N MET A 346 -0.09 16.33 0.85
CA MET A 346 0.65 16.80 -0.32
C MET A 346 0.14 18.17 -0.80
N ASP A 347 1.08 19.09 -0.97
CA ASP A 347 0.87 20.35 -1.69
C ASP A 347 1.30 20.18 -3.15
N ILE A 348 0.35 20.36 -4.08
CA ILE A 348 0.57 20.16 -5.51
C ILE A 348 0.22 21.48 -6.21
N GLU A 349 1.25 22.33 -6.34
CA GLU A 349 1.19 23.63 -7.02
C GLU A 349 0.95 23.56 -8.52
#